data_AF-A0A1Q6WI89-F1
#
_entry.id   AF-A0A1Q6WI89-F1
#
_cell.length_a   1.000
_cell.length_b   1.000
_cell.length_c   1.000
_cell.angle_alpha   90.00
_cell.angle_beta   90.00
_cell.angle_gamma   90.00
#
_symmetry.space_group_name_H-M   'P 1'
#
loop_
_entity.id
_entity.type
_entity.pdbx_description
1 polymer ?
#
loop_
_entity_poly.entity_id
_entity_poly.type
_entity_poly.pdbx_seq_one_letter_code
_entity_poly.pdbx_strand_id
1 'polypeptide(L)'
;MSRCPHRSRPRRDAPARAPAWHVGKRAPRRPPPKPYLTRTIPPYELLSEEGLVAVERHADQLRRSAPREFTQHARNPARSVQIGASHTVFAPAYGPPFVSDLDGGRRYGTLEDFRNFVKLTYASPWLHHSGGTVCEPVDVPVNKRHLDMVYAHIRYSDKPFMGSVTSAARAADSIEMCRLLFGADFVESHCVILGNVNVNSPLVLDGEASRVIRTYAAANQAPVCVPFIDRLAGAAARRAAALRRESLRVQDRRCPGGLRQRELDVAGVPRGRELRAARGGLARGGAGDVLREIRHGRRSVGCVPYARARHRPR
;
A
#
# COMPACT_ATOMS: atom_id res chain seq x y z
N MET A 1 66.14 -56.58 -62.55
CA MET A 1 65.19 -55.64 -63.19
C MET A 1 64.56 -54.81 -62.08
N SER A 2 65.12 -53.65 -61.71
CA SER A 2 64.92 -52.33 -62.35
C SER A 2 63.62 -51.61 -61.91
N ARG A 3 63.79 -50.71 -60.91
CA ARG A 3 63.19 -49.38 -60.71
C ARG A 3 61.66 -49.19 -60.62
N CYS A 4 61.19 -48.59 -59.52
CA CYS A 4 60.86 -47.14 -59.45
C CYS A 4 60.59 -46.68 -57.99
N PRO A 5 60.90 -45.42 -57.61
CA PRO A 5 61.00 -44.99 -56.21
C PRO A 5 59.71 -44.37 -55.63
N HIS A 6 59.53 -44.57 -54.33
CA HIS A 6 58.47 -44.00 -53.49
C HIS A 6 58.40 -42.46 -53.54
N ARG A 7 57.24 -41.91 -53.91
CA ARG A 7 56.84 -40.53 -53.53
C ARG A 7 56.13 -40.57 -52.17
N SER A 8 56.86 -40.29 -51.11
CA SER A 8 56.28 -39.99 -49.79
C SER A 8 55.62 -38.61 -49.80
N ARG A 9 54.34 -38.54 -49.44
CA ARG A 9 53.58 -37.29 -49.28
C ARG A 9 54.22 -36.40 -48.20
N PRO A 10 54.29 -35.07 -48.37
CA PRO A 10 54.81 -34.18 -47.35
C PRO A 10 53.90 -34.19 -46.11
N ARG A 11 54.53 -34.22 -44.93
CA ARG A 11 53.88 -34.09 -43.62
C ARG A 11 53.17 -32.74 -43.57
N ARG A 12 51.89 -32.73 -43.18
CA ARG A 12 51.16 -31.49 -42.86
C ARG A 12 51.79 -30.89 -41.61
N ASP A 13 52.18 -29.62 -41.70
CA ASP A 13 52.63 -28.83 -40.56
C ASP A 13 51.54 -28.72 -39.50
N ALA A 14 51.94 -28.79 -38.23
CA ALA A 14 51.05 -28.62 -37.09
C ALA A 14 50.45 -27.19 -37.07
N PRO A 15 49.18 -27.00 -36.68
CA PRO A 15 48.59 -25.67 -36.64
C PRO A 15 49.29 -24.82 -35.58
N ALA A 16 49.61 -23.58 -35.93
CA ALA A 16 50.19 -22.59 -35.02
C ALA A 16 49.31 -22.41 -33.78
N ARG A 17 49.93 -22.38 -32.60
CA ARG A 17 49.25 -22.11 -31.32
C ARG A 17 48.57 -20.73 -31.39
N ALA A 18 47.26 -20.70 -31.18
CA ALA A 18 46.51 -19.46 -31.01
C ALA A 18 47.10 -18.63 -29.85
N PRO A 19 47.13 -17.29 -29.95
CA PRO A 19 47.66 -16.46 -28.88
C PRO A 19 46.83 -16.65 -27.61
N ALA A 20 47.53 -16.80 -26.48
CA ALA A 20 46.90 -16.93 -25.18
C ALA A 20 46.11 -15.64 -24.87
N TRP A 21 44.78 -15.76 -24.81
CA TRP A 21 43.93 -14.69 -24.31
C TRP A 21 44.36 -14.35 -22.89
N HIS A 22 44.85 -13.13 -22.67
CA HIS A 22 45.05 -12.61 -21.34
C HIS A 22 43.70 -12.63 -20.61
N VAL A 23 43.54 -13.53 -19.64
CA VAL A 23 42.41 -13.50 -18.72
C VAL A 23 42.59 -12.25 -17.85
N GLY A 24 41.99 -11.15 -18.30
CA GLY A 24 41.93 -9.91 -17.54
C GLY A 24 41.40 -10.19 -16.14
N LYS A 25 41.99 -9.55 -15.12
CA LYS A 25 41.54 -9.66 -13.73
C LYS A 25 40.03 -9.46 -13.68
N ARG A 26 39.31 -10.46 -13.18
CA ARG A 26 37.85 -10.43 -13.04
C ARG A 26 37.47 -9.19 -12.24
N ALA A 27 36.72 -8.27 -12.84
CA ALA A 27 36.25 -7.08 -12.16
C ALA A 27 35.56 -7.48 -10.84
N PRO A 28 35.76 -6.73 -9.74
CA PRO A 28 35.12 -7.05 -8.47
C PRO A 28 33.60 -7.14 -8.68
N ARG A 29 33.00 -8.25 -8.21
CA ARG A 29 31.54 -8.44 -8.33
C ARG A 29 30.85 -7.30 -7.62
N ARG A 30 30.10 -6.49 -8.37
CA ARG A 30 29.25 -5.43 -7.82
C ARG A 30 28.32 -6.08 -6.78
N PRO A 31 28.14 -5.48 -5.59
CA PRO A 31 27.18 -6.00 -4.62
C PRO A 31 25.79 -6.09 -5.28
N PRO A 32 24.99 -7.10 -4.91
CA PRO A 32 23.64 -7.24 -5.45
C PRO A 32 22.85 -5.95 -5.21
N PRO A 33 22.03 -5.51 -6.18
CA PRO A 33 21.25 -4.29 -6.03
C PRO A 33 20.29 -4.43 -4.84
N LYS A 34 20.04 -3.31 -4.15
CA LYS A 34 19.06 -3.25 -3.06
C LYS A 34 17.67 -3.70 -3.57
N PRO A 35 16.85 -4.35 -2.73
CA PRO A 35 15.54 -4.86 -3.14
C PRO A 35 14.46 -3.76 -3.26
N TYR A 36 14.82 -2.48 -3.16
CA TYR A 36 13.95 -1.32 -3.25
C TYR A 36 14.71 -0.12 -3.85
N LEU A 37 13.96 0.89 -4.29
CA LEU A 37 14.53 2.08 -4.92
C LEU A 37 15.04 3.07 -3.87
N THR A 38 16.13 3.76 -4.21
CA THR A 38 16.64 4.93 -3.46
C THR A 38 16.63 6.11 -4.41
N ARG A 39 15.77 7.08 -4.16
CA ARG A 39 15.63 8.29 -4.97
C ARG A 39 16.91 9.12 -4.85
N THR A 40 17.49 9.46 -6.00
CA THR A 40 18.57 10.44 -6.13
C THR A 40 18.06 11.82 -6.56
N ILE A 41 16.77 11.91 -6.86
CA ILE A 41 16.08 13.15 -7.24
C ILE A 41 15.35 13.73 -6.03
N PRO A 42 15.31 15.07 -5.89
CA PRO A 42 14.56 15.73 -4.81
C PRO A 42 13.05 15.54 -4.98
N PRO A 43 12.25 15.63 -3.90
CA PRO A 43 10.80 15.72 -4.02
C PRO A 43 10.40 17.00 -4.78
N TYR A 44 9.27 16.94 -5.47
CA TYR A 44 8.68 18.13 -6.07
C TYR A 44 7.76 18.81 -5.04
N GLU A 45 8.12 20.00 -4.60
CA GLU A 45 7.40 20.74 -3.56
C GLU A 45 6.31 21.63 -4.19
N LEU A 46 5.08 21.50 -3.69
CA LEU A 46 3.91 22.25 -4.17
C LEU A 46 3.49 23.40 -3.23
N LEU A 47 3.86 23.33 -1.96
CA LEU A 47 3.51 24.33 -0.94
C LEU A 47 4.78 25.07 -0.53
N SER A 48 4.64 26.39 -0.30
CA SER A 48 5.69 27.17 0.36
C SER A 48 5.78 26.81 1.85
N GLU A 49 6.81 27.30 2.52
CA GLU A 49 7.00 27.13 3.96
C GLU A 49 5.81 27.70 4.76
N GLU A 50 5.29 28.86 4.38
CA GLU A 50 4.09 29.44 5.02
C GLU A 50 2.86 28.54 4.83
N GLY A 51 2.76 27.90 3.66
CA GLY A 51 1.70 26.93 3.35
C GLY A 51 1.80 25.66 4.19
N LEU A 52 3.02 25.19 4.48
CA LEU A 52 3.27 24.05 5.36
C LEU A 52 2.90 24.38 6.81
N VAL A 53 3.36 25.51 7.34
CA VAL A 53 3.06 25.96 8.72
C VAL A 53 1.55 26.10 8.95
N ALA A 54 0.79 26.54 7.94
CA ALA A 54 -0.66 26.64 8.02
C ALA A 54 -1.37 25.27 8.21
N VAL A 55 -0.73 24.16 7.83
CA VAL A 55 -1.26 22.79 7.92
C VAL A 55 -0.74 22.05 9.17
N GLU A 56 0.45 22.41 9.66
CA GLU A 56 1.24 21.58 10.59
C GLU A 56 0.90 21.70 12.09
N ARG A 57 -0.10 22.49 12.51
CA ARG A 57 -0.38 22.81 13.94
C ARG A 57 -0.54 21.60 14.89
N HIS A 58 -0.76 20.37 14.38
CA HIS A 58 -0.88 19.14 15.16
C HIS A 58 0.14 18.03 14.82
N ALA A 59 1.06 18.25 13.86
CA ALA A 59 1.99 17.21 13.40
C ALA A 59 3.14 16.94 14.40
N ASP A 60 3.54 17.94 15.18
CA ASP A 60 4.71 17.87 16.06
C ASP A 60 4.59 16.87 17.22
N GLN A 61 3.37 16.59 17.67
CA GLN A 61 3.14 15.66 18.79
C GLN A 61 3.38 14.20 18.38
N LEU A 62 3.01 13.83 17.15
CA LEU A 62 3.18 12.47 16.62
C LEU A 62 4.64 12.18 16.24
N ARG A 63 5.39 13.22 15.86
CA ARG A 63 6.75 13.11 15.32
C ARG A 63 7.82 12.81 16.37
N ARG A 64 7.50 12.94 17.68
CA ARG A 64 8.46 12.72 18.78
C ARG A 64 8.71 11.25 19.09
N SER A 65 7.72 10.38 18.88
CA SER A 65 7.80 8.95 19.24
C SER A 65 7.86 8.00 18.05
N ALA A 66 7.44 8.44 16.86
CA ALA A 66 7.48 7.62 15.66
C ALA A 66 8.89 7.63 15.00
N PRO A 67 9.44 6.46 14.61
CA PRO A 67 10.69 6.42 13.87
C PRO A 67 10.52 7.05 12.48
N ARG A 68 11.52 7.83 12.04
CA ARG A 68 11.54 8.45 10.71
C ARG A 68 11.77 7.42 9.60
N GLU A 69 12.48 6.36 9.95
CA GLU A 69 12.85 5.27 9.06
C GLU A 69 12.88 3.96 9.85
N PHE A 70 12.48 2.87 9.21
CA PHE A 70 12.61 1.53 9.77
C PHE A 70 12.73 0.50 8.65
N THR A 71 13.27 -0.67 8.99
CA THR A 71 13.29 -1.82 8.09
C THR A 71 12.04 -2.65 8.31
N GLN A 72 11.32 -2.97 7.23
CA GLN A 72 10.39 -4.07 7.23
C GLN A 72 11.12 -5.35 6.81
N HIS A 73 11.20 -6.29 7.73
CA HIS A 73 11.93 -7.53 7.54
C HIS A 73 11.10 -8.53 6.74
N ALA A 74 11.72 -9.11 5.72
CA ALA A 74 11.16 -10.21 4.95
C ALA A 74 11.77 -11.54 5.39
N ARG A 75 11.05 -12.65 5.16
CA ARG A 75 11.55 -13.99 5.54
C ARG A 75 12.87 -14.35 4.84
N ASN A 76 13.09 -13.78 3.65
CA ASN A 76 14.40 -13.73 3.01
C ASN A 76 15.02 -12.36 3.32
N PRO A 77 16.05 -12.28 4.17
CA PRO A 77 16.66 -11.00 4.55
C PRO A 77 17.18 -10.18 3.36
N ALA A 78 17.52 -10.81 2.24
CA ALA A 78 17.94 -10.12 1.02
C ALA A 78 16.81 -9.31 0.35
N ARG A 79 15.56 -9.49 0.80
CA ARG A 79 14.37 -8.78 0.31
C ARG A 79 13.73 -7.84 1.32
N SER A 80 14.33 -7.70 2.50
CA SER A 80 13.88 -6.70 3.48
C SER A 80 13.95 -5.29 2.89
N VAL A 81 12.97 -4.46 3.21
CA VAL A 81 12.82 -3.13 2.60
C VAL A 81 12.96 -2.03 3.64
N GLN A 82 13.55 -0.90 3.24
CA GLN A 82 13.61 0.29 4.08
C GLN A 82 12.40 1.18 3.80
N ILE A 83 11.67 1.54 4.85
CA ILE A 83 10.52 2.44 4.80
C ILE A 83 10.95 3.81 5.35
N GLY A 84 10.72 4.86 4.57
CA GLY A 84 11.05 6.25 4.95
C GLY A 84 12.12 6.90 4.07
N ALA A 85 12.43 8.17 4.38
CA ALA A 85 13.42 9.01 3.72
C ALA A 85 13.34 9.03 2.17
N SER A 86 14.45 8.71 1.51
CA SER A 86 14.55 8.70 0.05
C SER A 86 14.19 7.35 -0.56
N HIS A 87 13.70 6.39 0.23
CA HIS A 87 13.39 5.05 -0.26
C HIS A 87 11.99 4.97 -0.85
N THR A 88 11.81 4.11 -1.86
CA THR A 88 10.53 3.88 -2.52
C THR A 88 10.31 2.39 -2.72
N VAL A 89 9.22 1.90 -2.14
CA VAL A 89 8.80 0.50 -2.14
C VAL A 89 7.49 0.41 -2.92
N PHE A 90 7.45 -0.45 -3.95
CA PHE A 90 6.25 -0.67 -4.75
C PHE A 90 5.57 -1.96 -4.32
N ALA A 91 4.26 -1.91 -4.17
CA ALA A 91 3.39 -3.02 -3.84
C ALA A 91 2.27 -3.14 -4.90
N PRO A 92 1.69 -4.34 -5.08
CA PRO A 92 0.54 -4.52 -5.96
C PRO A 92 -0.71 -3.79 -5.43
N ALA A 93 -1.79 -3.84 -6.22
CA ALA A 93 -3.11 -3.34 -5.83
C ALA A 93 -3.59 -3.92 -4.49
N TYR A 94 -4.49 -3.20 -3.82
CA TYR A 94 -5.05 -3.61 -2.52
C TYR A 94 -6.56 -3.35 -2.49
N GLY A 95 -7.36 -4.39 -2.20
CA GLY A 95 -8.81 -4.31 -1.99
C GLY A 95 -9.76 -4.64 -3.16
N PRO A 96 -9.37 -4.86 -4.43
CA PRO A 96 -10.35 -5.18 -5.48
C PRO A 96 -11.14 -6.47 -5.20
N PRO A 97 -12.48 -6.42 -5.16
CA PRO A 97 -13.30 -7.64 -5.06
C PRO A 97 -13.51 -8.33 -6.40
N PHE A 98 -13.22 -7.64 -7.50
CA PHE A 98 -13.32 -8.15 -8.85
C PHE A 98 -11.94 -8.27 -9.48
N VAL A 99 -11.75 -9.33 -10.24
CA VAL A 99 -10.59 -9.58 -11.10
C VAL A 99 -11.03 -9.56 -12.54
N SER A 100 -10.09 -9.30 -13.45
CA SER A 100 -10.33 -9.32 -14.88
C SER A 100 -9.19 -10.06 -15.58
N ASP A 101 -9.54 -11.00 -16.45
CA ASP A 101 -8.62 -11.70 -17.36
C ASP A 101 -9.17 -11.64 -18.81
N LEU A 102 -8.40 -12.15 -19.78
CA LEU A 102 -8.77 -12.10 -21.20
C LEU A 102 -9.91 -13.07 -21.56
N ASP A 103 -10.02 -14.18 -20.83
CA ASP A 103 -10.93 -15.29 -21.17
C ASP A 103 -12.28 -15.18 -20.44
N GLY A 104 -12.26 -14.91 -19.14
CA GLY A 104 -13.41 -14.85 -18.24
C GLY A 104 -13.90 -13.44 -17.94
N GLY A 105 -13.23 -12.41 -18.45
CA GLY A 105 -13.62 -11.01 -18.25
C GLY A 105 -13.70 -10.62 -16.78
N ARG A 106 -14.60 -9.68 -16.43
CA ARG A 106 -14.75 -9.19 -15.05
C ARG A 106 -15.58 -10.16 -14.21
N ARG A 107 -14.97 -10.76 -13.18
CA ARG A 107 -15.60 -11.70 -12.25
C ARG A 107 -15.14 -11.45 -10.82
N TYR A 108 -15.79 -12.09 -9.84
CA TYR A 108 -15.30 -12.02 -8.46
C TYR A 108 -13.96 -12.74 -8.31
N GLY A 109 -13.10 -12.20 -7.45
CA GLY A 109 -11.81 -12.81 -7.12
C GLY A 109 -11.97 -14.10 -6.31
N THR A 110 -11.12 -15.08 -6.59
CA THR A 110 -11.00 -16.34 -5.85
C THR A 110 -9.68 -16.41 -5.08
N LEU A 111 -9.53 -17.40 -4.20
CA LEU A 111 -8.25 -17.66 -3.55
C LEU A 111 -7.17 -18.08 -4.56
N GLU A 112 -7.55 -18.70 -5.68
CA GLU A 112 -6.62 -18.99 -6.77
C GLU A 112 -6.10 -17.72 -7.43
N ASP A 113 -6.99 -16.76 -7.73
CA ASP A 113 -6.59 -15.46 -8.28
C ASP A 113 -5.63 -14.74 -7.32
N PHE A 114 -5.93 -14.78 -6.01
CA PHE A 114 -5.07 -14.21 -4.99
C PHE A 114 -3.66 -14.80 -5.06
N ARG A 115 -3.55 -16.14 -5.09
CA ARG A 115 -2.26 -16.86 -5.20
C ARG A 115 -1.54 -16.50 -6.50
N ASN A 116 -2.26 -16.35 -7.60
CA ASN A 116 -1.69 -15.98 -8.90
C ASN A 116 -1.12 -14.55 -8.85
N PHE A 117 -1.83 -13.58 -8.26
CA PHE A 117 -1.30 -12.23 -8.07
C PHE A 117 -0.07 -12.19 -7.16
N VAL A 118 -0.02 -13.02 -6.11
CA VAL A 118 1.18 -13.14 -5.27
C VAL A 118 2.37 -13.68 -6.08
N LYS A 119 2.18 -14.72 -6.89
CA LYS A 119 3.22 -15.29 -7.76
C LYS A 119 3.70 -14.30 -8.83
N LEU A 120 2.76 -13.59 -9.47
CA LEU A 120 3.08 -12.55 -10.46
C LEU A 120 3.87 -11.40 -9.81
N THR A 121 3.44 -10.98 -8.62
CA THR A 121 4.14 -9.97 -7.83
C THR A 121 5.54 -10.44 -7.47
N TYR A 122 5.71 -11.71 -7.08
CA TYR A 122 7.00 -12.30 -6.77
C TYR A 122 7.95 -12.30 -7.98
N ALA A 123 7.45 -12.73 -9.15
CA ALA A 123 8.20 -12.79 -10.41
C ALA A 123 8.64 -11.39 -10.91
N SER A 124 7.86 -10.35 -10.63
CA SER A 124 8.21 -8.98 -11.03
C SER A 124 9.45 -8.45 -10.29
N PRO A 125 10.49 -7.97 -11.00
CA PRO A 125 11.64 -7.32 -10.35
C PRO A 125 11.31 -5.91 -9.84
N TRP A 126 10.20 -5.32 -10.30
CA TRP A 126 9.84 -3.93 -10.01
C TRP A 126 8.87 -3.77 -8.84
N LEU A 127 8.30 -4.88 -8.36
CA LEU A 127 7.46 -4.89 -7.16
C LEU A 127 8.30 -5.40 -6.00
N HIS A 128 8.57 -4.53 -5.04
CA HIS A 128 9.48 -4.79 -3.92
C HIS A 128 8.76 -5.49 -2.76
N HIS A 129 7.44 -5.32 -2.66
CA HIS A 129 6.61 -5.80 -1.57
C HIS A 129 5.46 -6.67 -2.11
N SER A 130 5.15 -7.77 -1.42
CA SER A 130 4.17 -8.76 -1.88
C SER A 130 2.72 -8.26 -1.86
N GLY A 131 2.44 -7.23 -1.07
CA GLY A 131 1.10 -6.66 -0.91
C GLY A 131 0.39 -7.17 0.34
N GLY A 132 -0.93 -7.00 0.37
CA GLY A 132 -1.83 -7.55 1.38
C GLY A 132 -3.07 -8.13 0.69
N THR A 133 -4.21 -7.45 0.76
CA THR A 133 -5.42 -7.88 0.03
C THR A 133 -5.29 -7.64 -1.48
N VAL A 134 -4.48 -8.42 -2.21
CA VAL A 134 -4.24 -8.21 -3.65
C VAL A 134 -5.50 -8.37 -4.51
N CYS A 135 -6.42 -9.21 -4.05
CA CYS A 135 -7.83 -9.23 -4.42
C CYS A 135 -8.63 -9.80 -3.24
N GLU A 136 -9.94 -9.67 -3.25
CA GLU A 136 -10.80 -10.29 -2.24
C GLU A 136 -11.20 -11.71 -2.69
N PRO A 137 -10.80 -12.78 -1.97
CA PRO A 137 -11.20 -14.15 -2.30
C PRO A 137 -12.62 -14.44 -1.78
N VAL A 138 -13.61 -14.39 -2.67
CA VAL A 138 -15.03 -14.54 -2.28
C VAL A 138 -15.46 -15.99 -2.07
N ASP A 139 -14.68 -16.94 -2.58
CA ASP A 139 -14.83 -18.40 -2.47
C ASP A 139 -14.46 -18.95 -1.09
N VAL A 140 -13.88 -18.12 -0.20
CA VAL A 140 -13.54 -18.47 1.18
C VAL A 140 -14.43 -17.72 2.17
N PRO A 141 -14.94 -18.36 3.24
CA PRO A 141 -15.73 -17.67 4.26
C PRO A 141 -15.04 -16.41 4.83
N VAL A 142 -15.81 -15.33 4.96
CA VAL A 142 -15.31 -13.99 5.38
C VAL A 142 -14.54 -14.01 6.69
N ASN A 143 -14.94 -14.89 7.63
CA ASN A 143 -14.30 -15.01 8.94
C ASN A 143 -12.97 -15.77 8.92
N LYS A 144 -12.60 -16.43 7.82
CA LYS A 144 -11.41 -17.29 7.73
C LYS A 144 -10.41 -16.82 6.67
N ARG A 145 -10.88 -16.13 5.62
CA ARG A 145 -10.06 -15.79 4.45
C ARG A 145 -8.76 -15.05 4.74
N HIS A 146 -8.67 -14.29 5.84
CA HIS A 146 -7.43 -13.60 6.21
C HIS A 146 -6.28 -14.58 6.48
N LEU A 147 -6.57 -15.76 7.03
CA LEU A 147 -5.58 -16.81 7.27
C LEU A 147 -4.99 -17.32 5.95
N ASP A 148 -5.86 -17.63 4.98
CA ASP A 148 -5.45 -18.09 3.66
C ASP A 148 -4.67 -17.03 2.88
N MET A 149 -5.06 -15.76 2.99
CA MET A 149 -4.40 -14.64 2.34
C MET A 149 -2.97 -14.43 2.89
N VAL A 150 -2.82 -14.37 4.22
CA VAL A 150 -1.50 -14.24 4.86
C VAL A 150 -0.64 -15.45 4.53
N TYR A 151 -1.19 -16.66 4.62
CA TYR A 151 -0.46 -17.88 4.26
C TYR A 151 0.01 -17.87 2.79
N ALA A 152 -0.80 -17.37 1.86
CA ALA A 152 -0.42 -17.29 0.46
C ALA A 152 0.80 -16.36 0.25
N HIS A 153 0.88 -15.23 0.95
CA HIS A 153 2.08 -14.38 0.93
C HIS A 153 3.32 -15.10 1.44
N ILE A 154 3.20 -15.83 2.55
CA ILE A 154 4.31 -16.59 3.15
C ILE A 154 4.78 -17.72 2.22
N ARG A 155 3.83 -18.46 1.65
CA ARG A 155 4.10 -19.67 0.87
C ARG A 155 4.63 -19.38 -0.52
N TYR A 156 4.05 -18.41 -1.22
CA TYR A 156 4.32 -18.15 -2.65
C TYR A 156 5.26 -16.96 -2.91
N SER A 157 5.68 -16.25 -1.88
CA SER A 157 6.63 -15.13 -1.98
C SER A 157 7.60 -15.16 -0.78
N ASP A 158 8.78 -14.58 -0.95
CA ASP A 158 9.73 -14.28 0.13
C ASP A 158 9.96 -12.77 0.29
N LYS A 159 9.15 -11.94 -0.38
CA LYS A 159 9.07 -10.49 -0.21
C LYS A 159 8.31 -10.13 1.07
N PRO A 160 8.51 -8.93 1.63
CA PRO A 160 7.70 -8.45 2.76
C PRO A 160 6.21 -8.34 2.37
N PHE A 161 5.30 -8.42 3.34
CA PHE A 161 3.85 -8.45 3.12
C PHE A 161 3.06 -7.68 4.19
N MET A 162 1.76 -7.46 3.93
CA MET A 162 0.83 -6.82 4.87
C MET A 162 -0.12 -7.86 5.48
N GLY A 163 -0.56 -7.59 6.70
CA GLY A 163 -1.53 -8.40 7.42
C GLY A 163 -2.95 -7.91 7.27
N SER A 164 -3.89 -8.64 7.89
CA SER A 164 -5.30 -8.27 7.88
C SER A 164 -5.58 -7.08 8.78
N VAL A 165 -6.52 -6.23 8.36
CA VAL A 165 -6.99 -5.05 9.10
C VAL A 165 -8.51 -5.04 9.30
N THR A 166 -9.18 -6.14 8.94
CA THR A 166 -10.64 -6.20 8.91
C THR A 166 -11.27 -6.34 10.29
N SER A 167 -10.50 -6.78 11.29
CA SER A 167 -10.82 -6.67 12.72
C SER A 167 -9.55 -6.82 13.55
N ALA A 168 -9.60 -6.40 14.82
CA ALA A 168 -8.46 -6.56 15.73
C ALA A 168 -8.04 -8.04 15.93
N ALA A 169 -9.01 -8.95 15.99
CA ALA A 169 -8.73 -10.39 16.11
C ALA A 169 -7.94 -10.92 14.90
N ARG A 170 -8.30 -10.49 13.69
CA ARG A 170 -7.62 -10.92 12.45
C ARG A 170 -6.23 -10.30 12.30
N ALA A 171 -6.03 -9.09 12.83
CA ALA A 171 -4.71 -8.50 12.96
C ALA A 171 -3.83 -9.32 13.93
N ALA A 172 -4.38 -9.72 15.08
CA ALA A 172 -3.69 -10.59 16.04
C ALA A 172 -3.32 -11.95 15.43
N ASP A 173 -4.22 -12.58 14.66
CA ASP A 173 -3.93 -13.82 13.93
C ASP A 173 -2.77 -13.63 12.94
N SER A 174 -2.75 -12.49 12.21
CA SER A 174 -1.69 -12.18 11.26
C SER A 174 -0.32 -12.04 11.95
N ILE A 175 -0.30 -11.40 13.13
CA ILE A 175 0.90 -11.25 13.97
C ILE A 175 1.35 -12.62 14.49
N GLU A 176 0.43 -13.47 14.92
CA GLU A 176 0.75 -14.82 15.41
C GLU A 176 1.36 -15.70 14.31
N MET A 177 0.82 -15.63 13.09
CA MET A 177 1.42 -16.28 11.93
C MET A 177 2.85 -15.77 11.66
N CYS A 178 3.11 -14.47 11.89
CA CYS A 178 4.46 -13.92 11.81
C CYS A 178 5.38 -14.42 12.93
N ARG A 179 4.88 -14.59 14.16
CA ARG A 179 5.67 -15.19 15.26
C ARG A 179 6.10 -16.62 14.93
N LEU A 180 5.21 -17.41 14.32
CA LEU A 180 5.54 -18.75 13.84
C LEU A 180 6.59 -18.74 12.72
N LEU A 181 6.56 -17.74 11.83
CA LEU A 181 7.47 -17.65 10.69
C LEU A 181 8.86 -17.10 11.05
N PHE A 182 8.91 -16.06 11.87
CA PHE A 182 10.14 -15.31 12.18
C PHE A 182 10.72 -15.63 13.56
N GLY A 183 9.94 -16.26 14.45
CA GLY A 183 10.24 -16.40 15.87
C GLY A 183 9.64 -15.25 16.70
N ALA A 184 9.09 -15.57 17.87
CA ALA A 184 8.41 -14.59 18.73
C ALA A 184 9.35 -13.44 19.15
N ASP A 185 10.55 -13.76 19.65
CA ASP A 185 11.55 -12.79 20.10
C ASP A 185 11.98 -11.81 18.99
N PHE A 186 12.03 -12.31 17.74
CA PHE A 186 12.38 -11.48 16.59
C PHE A 186 11.27 -10.47 16.29
N VAL A 187 10.00 -10.91 16.30
CA VAL A 187 8.83 -10.07 16.03
C VAL A 187 8.64 -9.00 17.11
N GLU A 188 9.01 -9.26 18.35
CA GLU A 188 8.94 -8.25 19.43
C GLU A 188 9.85 -7.05 19.16
N SER A 189 11.00 -7.27 18.54
CA SER A 189 12.03 -6.23 18.32
C SER A 189 12.08 -5.70 16.88
N HIS A 190 11.48 -6.39 15.91
CA HIS A 190 11.54 -6.05 14.49
C HIS A 190 10.15 -5.99 13.83
N CYS A 191 9.97 -4.99 12.96
CA CYS A 191 8.78 -4.88 12.12
C CYS A 191 8.88 -5.87 10.96
N VAL A 192 7.97 -6.83 10.88
CA VAL A 192 7.88 -7.85 9.80
C VAL A 192 6.61 -7.71 8.97
N ILE A 193 5.55 -7.12 9.55
CA ILE A 193 4.24 -6.99 8.92
C ILE A 193 3.69 -5.57 9.01
N LEU A 194 3.09 -5.10 7.92
CA LEU A 194 2.37 -3.83 7.88
C LEU A 194 0.86 -4.06 7.94
N GLY A 195 0.10 -3.13 8.53
CA GLY A 195 -1.37 -3.12 8.48
C GLY A 195 -1.91 -1.89 7.77
N ASN A 196 -2.49 -2.01 6.58
CA ASN A 196 -3.08 -0.87 5.86
C ASN A 196 -4.43 -0.46 6.45
N VAL A 197 -4.46 0.47 7.40
CA VAL A 197 -5.69 0.85 8.12
C VAL A 197 -6.23 2.16 7.58
N ASN A 198 -7.47 2.13 7.09
CA ASN A 198 -8.14 3.34 6.65
C ASN A 198 -8.73 4.13 7.83
N VAL A 199 -8.68 5.46 7.73
CA VAL A 199 -9.50 6.36 8.55
C VAL A 199 -10.63 6.94 7.70
N ASN A 200 -11.82 7.01 8.29
CA ASN A 200 -13.04 7.43 7.61
C ASN A 200 -13.10 8.95 7.50
N SER A 201 -13.26 9.46 6.28
CA SER A 201 -13.34 10.91 6.06
C SER A 201 -14.76 11.44 6.27
N PRO A 202 -14.91 12.67 6.79
CA PRO A 202 -13.86 13.55 7.30
C PRO A 202 -13.55 13.31 8.79
N LEU A 203 -12.27 13.10 9.13
CA LEU A 203 -11.72 13.10 10.51
C LEU A 203 -12.38 12.11 11.48
N VAL A 204 -12.83 10.95 11.01
CA VAL A 204 -13.41 9.89 11.85
C VAL A 204 -12.44 8.70 11.91
N LEU A 205 -12.02 8.34 13.12
CA LEU A 205 -11.38 7.06 13.40
C LEU A 205 -12.43 6.15 14.03
N ASP A 206 -12.88 5.13 13.30
CA ASP A 206 -13.85 4.19 13.84
C ASP A 206 -13.24 3.25 14.89
N GLY A 207 -14.11 2.64 15.69
CA GLY A 207 -13.71 1.82 16.82
C GLY A 207 -12.88 0.61 16.44
N GLU A 208 -13.18 -0.05 15.30
CA GLU A 208 -12.41 -1.21 14.86
C GLU A 208 -11.05 -0.79 14.28
N ALA A 209 -11.00 0.22 13.41
CA ALA A 209 -9.74 0.76 12.90
C ALA A 209 -8.80 1.15 14.06
N SER A 210 -9.35 1.81 15.09
CA SER A 210 -8.59 2.16 16.30
C SER A 210 -8.04 0.94 17.04
N ARG A 211 -8.81 -0.15 17.15
CA ARG A 211 -8.35 -1.40 17.78
C ARG A 211 -7.28 -2.10 16.94
N VAL A 212 -7.43 -2.13 15.61
CA VAL A 212 -6.43 -2.69 14.70
C VAL A 212 -5.10 -1.95 14.81
N ILE A 213 -5.13 -0.61 14.79
CA ILE A 213 -3.92 0.22 14.96
C ILE A 213 -3.21 -0.13 16.26
N ARG A 214 -3.94 -0.18 17.38
CA ARG A 214 -3.37 -0.56 18.68
C ARG A 214 -2.81 -1.98 18.69
N THR A 215 -3.45 -2.91 17.99
CA THR A 215 -3.02 -4.32 17.93
C THR A 215 -1.68 -4.45 17.23
N TYR A 216 -1.50 -3.82 16.07
CA TYR A 216 -0.19 -3.80 15.39
C TYR A 216 0.86 -3.04 16.20
N ALA A 217 0.52 -1.85 16.69
CA ALA A 217 1.46 -1.02 17.45
C ALA A 217 1.96 -1.70 18.74
N ALA A 218 1.08 -2.39 19.48
CA ALA A 218 1.46 -3.11 20.69
C ALA A 218 2.40 -4.30 20.43
N ALA A 219 2.41 -4.84 19.20
CA ALA A 219 3.28 -5.93 18.78
C ALA A 219 4.54 -5.44 18.03
N ASN A 220 4.88 -4.15 18.13
CA ASN A 220 5.99 -3.52 17.40
C ASN A 220 5.88 -3.67 15.86
N GLN A 221 4.66 -3.78 15.35
CA GLN A 221 4.35 -3.85 13.92
C GLN A 221 3.74 -2.53 13.44
N ALA A 222 3.88 -2.23 12.15
CA ALA A 222 3.57 -0.89 11.66
C ALA A 222 2.17 -0.79 11.01
N PRO A 223 1.20 -0.10 11.65
CA PRO A 223 -0.02 0.31 10.97
C PRO A 223 0.27 1.47 10.02
N VAL A 224 -0.09 1.29 8.74
CA VAL A 224 -0.09 2.35 7.72
C VAL A 224 -1.46 3.02 7.77
N CYS A 225 -1.55 4.16 8.44
CA CYS A 225 -2.78 4.92 8.60
C CYS A 225 -3.07 5.75 7.34
N VAL A 226 -4.10 5.37 6.58
CA VAL A 226 -4.42 6.00 5.28
C VAL A 226 -5.80 6.69 5.33
N PRO A 227 -5.88 8.02 5.20
CA PRO A 227 -7.17 8.68 5.04
C PRO A 227 -7.79 8.31 3.68
N PHE A 228 -8.96 7.69 3.72
CA PHE A 228 -9.74 7.45 2.51
C PHE A 228 -10.68 8.65 2.27
N ILE A 229 -10.34 9.48 1.28
CA ILE A 229 -11.15 10.64 0.90
C ILE A 229 -11.92 10.27 -0.37
N ASP A 230 -13.17 9.81 -0.20
CA ASP A 230 -14.10 9.69 -1.33
C ASP A 230 -14.41 11.08 -1.91
N ARG A 231 -14.66 11.21 -3.23
CA ARG A 231 -14.95 12.50 -3.89
C ARG A 231 -16.13 13.25 -3.24
N LEU A 232 -17.13 12.52 -2.74
CA LEU A 232 -18.24 13.11 -1.97
C LEU A 232 -17.79 13.64 -0.60
N ALA A 233 -16.94 12.90 0.11
CA ALA A 233 -16.33 13.34 1.36
C ALA A 233 -15.35 14.50 1.15
N GLY A 234 -14.63 14.55 0.02
CA GLY A 234 -13.77 15.68 -0.36
C GLY A 234 -14.54 16.96 -0.64
N ALA A 235 -15.75 16.86 -1.22
CA ALA A 235 -16.66 18.00 -1.36
C ALA A 235 -17.24 18.45 0.01
N ALA A 236 -17.59 17.50 0.87
CA ALA A 236 -18.05 17.79 2.23
C ALA A 236 -16.95 18.42 3.10
N ALA A 237 -15.71 17.95 3.02
CA ALA A 237 -14.56 18.50 3.73
C ALA A 237 -14.22 19.92 3.26
N ARG A 238 -14.28 20.18 1.95
CA ARG A 238 -14.13 21.55 1.40
C ARG A 238 -15.24 22.47 1.88
N ARG A 239 -16.49 22.00 1.91
CA ARG A 239 -17.63 22.76 2.46
C ARG A 239 -17.48 23.01 3.95
N ALA A 240 -17.07 22.02 4.74
CA ALA A 240 -16.83 22.18 6.18
C ALA A 240 -15.69 23.18 6.45
N ALA A 241 -14.61 23.13 5.68
CA ALA A 241 -13.52 24.10 5.76
C ALA A 241 -13.98 25.52 5.37
N ALA A 242 -14.81 25.65 4.33
CA ALA A 242 -15.40 26.93 3.92
C ALA A 242 -16.35 27.50 4.99
N LEU A 243 -17.26 26.69 5.53
CA LEU A 243 -18.19 27.07 6.60
C LEU A 243 -17.47 27.43 7.90
N ARG A 244 -16.37 26.76 8.22
CA ARG A 244 -15.53 27.11 9.38
C ARG A 244 -14.81 28.44 9.19
N ARG A 245 -14.32 28.73 7.98
CA ARG A 245 -13.77 30.05 7.61
C ARG A 245 -14.82 31.15 7.69
N GLU A 246 -16.05 30.86 7.27
CA GLU A 246 -17.17 31.81 7.35
C GLU A 246 -17.62 32.05 8.79
N SER A 247 -17.68 31.00 9.61
CA SER A 247 -18.01 31.11 11.04
C SER A 247 -16.95 31.91 11.83
N LEU A 248 -15.67 31.72 11.51
CA LEU A 248 -14.58 32.52 12.08
C LEU A 248 -14.69 34.00 11.65
N ARG A 249 -15.02 34.29 10.39
CA ARG A 249 -15.29 35.66 9.91
C ARG A 249 -16.50 36.32 10.58
N VAL A 250 -17.54 35.55 10.93
CA VAL A 250 -18.74 36.06 11.62
C VAL A 250 -18.48 36.28 13.11
N GLN A 251 -17.66 35.44 13.76
CA GLN A 251 -17.23 35.66 15.15
C GLN A 251 -16.35 36.90 15.30
N ASP A 252 -15.47 37.16 14.32
CA ASP A 252 -14.60 38.34 14.28
C ASP A 252 -15.41 39.65 14.13
N ARG A 253 -16.58 39.58 13.47
CA ARG A 253 -17.52 40.72 13.37
C ARG A 253 -18.38 40.95 14.62
N ARG A 254 -18.41 40.02 15.58
CA ARG A 254 -19.22 40.12 16.82
C ARG A 254 -18.42 40.56 18.04
N CYS A 255 -17.12 40.86 17.91
CA CYS A 255 -16.34 41.51 18.96
C CYS A 255 -16.28 43.03 18.71
N PRO A 256 -17.02 43.87 19.45
CA PRO A 256 -16.83 45.32 19.38
C PRO A 256 -15.63 45.67 20.26
N GLY A 257 -14.44 45.70 19.67
CA GLY A 257 -13.25 46.23 20.34
C GLY A 257 -11.94 45.58 19.93
N GLY A 258 -11.21 46.26 19.03
CA GLY A 258 -9.75 46.28 19.04
C GLY A 258 -9.00 45.05 18.51
N LEU A 259 -8.76 45.02 17.20
CA LEU A 259 -7.44 44.92 16.55
C LEU A 259 -7.65 44.53 15.07
N ARG A 260 -7.36 45.44 14.15
CA ARG A 260 -7.41 45.17 12.70
C ARG A 260 -6.32 44.16 12.35
N GLN A 261 -6.68 42.90 12.10
CA GLN A 261 -5.82 42.01 11.31
C GLN A 261 -5.90 42.47 9.85
N ARG A 262 -4.75 42.93 9.33
CA ARG A 262 -4.57 43.28 7.92
C ARG A 262 -4.87 42.04 7.06
N GLU A 263 -5.63 42.25 5.99
CA GLU A 263 -5.90 41.27 4.93
C GLU A 263 -4.59 40.66 4.43
N LEU A 264 -4.43 39.35 4.61
CA LEU A 264 -3.56 38.53 3.79
C LEU A 264 -4.36 38.14 2.54
N ASP A 265 -4.41 39.07 1.58
CA ASP A 265 -4.74 38.75 0.20
C ASP A 265 -3.59 37.93 -0.38
N VAL A 266 -3.74 36.59 -0.39
CA VAL A 266 -2.94 35.73 -1.27
C VAL A 266 -3.61 35.74 -2.65
N ALA A 267 -3.58 36.90 -3.29
CA ALA A 267 -3.83 37.05 -4.72
C ALA A 267 -2.53 36.73 -5.46
N GLY A 268 -2.33 35.47 -5.83
CA GLY A 268 -1.07 35.06 -6.47
C GLY A 268 -0.94 33.57 -6.77
N VAL A 269 -2.00 32.91 -7.25
CA VAL A 269 -1.82 31.62 -7.94
C VAL A 269 -1.94 31.91 -9.44
N PRO A 270 -0.86 31.80 -10.22
CA PRO A 270 -0.94 31.90 -11.67
C PRO A 270 -1.91 30.84 -12.18
N ARG A 271 -2.89 31.25 -13.01
CA ARG A 271 -3.72 30.34 -13.80
C ARG A 271 -2.85 29.66 -14.87
N GLY A 272 -2.05 28.68 -14.45
CA GLY A 272 -1.16 27.89 -15.30
C GLY A 272 -1.80 26.55 -15.65
N ARG A 273 -2.11 26.37 -16.94
CA ARG A 273 -2.48 25.13 -17.67
C ARG A 273 -3.03 23.98 -16.84
N GLU A 274 -4.35 23.79 -16.95
CA GLU A 274 -5.08 22.58 -16.60
C GLU A 274 -4.36 21.32 -17.13
N LEU A 275 -3.70 20.59 -16.24
CA LEU A 275 -3.46 19.17 -16.44
C LEU A 275 -4.83 18.49 -16.41
N ARG A 276 -5.34 18.11 -17.58
CA ARG A 276 -6.53 17.27 -17.75
C ARG A 276 -6.30 15.93 -17.03
N ALA A 277 -6.61 15.87 -15.75
CA ALA A 277 -6.85 14.61 -15.07
C ALA A 277 -8.03 13.93 -15.78
N ALA A 278 -7.81 12.68 -16.20
CA ALA A 278 -8.72 11.90 -17.01
C ALA A 278 -10.19 12.05 -16.57
N ARG A 279 -11.00 12.70 -17.42
CA ARG A 279 -12.46 12.60 -17.38
C ARG A 279 -12.84 11.22 -17.90
N GLY A 280 -12.79 10.23 -17.03
CA GLY A 280 -13.49 8.97 -17.24
C GLY A 280 -14.98 9.23 -17.15
N GLY A 281 -15.66 9.35 -18.30
CA GLY A 281 -17.11 9.39 -18.37
C GLY A 281 -17.66 8.03 -17.95
N LEU A 282 -18.33 7.98 -16.79
CA LEU A 282 -19.21 6.88 -16.47
C LEU A 282 -20.55 7.12 -17.17
N ALA A 283 -20.99 6.05 -17.82
CA ALA A 283 -22.20 5.94 -18.61
C ALA A 283 -23.43 6.49 -17.88
N ARG A 284 -24.34 7.05 -18.68
CA ARG A 284 -25.67 7.47 -18.27
C ARG A 284 -26.41 6.26 -17.66
N GLY A 285 -26.79 6.38 -16.39
CA GLY A 285 -27.57 5.39 -15.62
C GLY A 285 -26.81 4.90 -14.39
N GLY A 286 -27.18 5.18 -13.14
CA GLY A 286 -28.31 5.91 -12.60
C GLY A 286 -28.13 5.99 -11.09
N ALA A 287 -27.26 6.88 -10.59
CA ALA A 287 -27.24 7.25 -9.16
C ALA A 287 -28.51 8.03 -8.76
N GLY A 288 -29.33 8.43 -9.74
CA GLY A 288 -30.63 9.06 -9.52
C GLY A 288 -31.73 8.10 -9.06
N ASP A 289 -31.62 6.79 -9.35
CA ASP A 289 -32.69 5.82 -9.05
C ASP A 289 -32.64 5.38 -7.58
N VAL A 290 -31.44 5.20 -7.02
CA VAL A 290 -31.24 4.87 -5.59
C VAL A 290 -31.67 6.01 -4.66
N LEU A 291 -31.57 7.27 -5.13
CA LEU A 291 -31.99 8.44 -4.36
C LEU A 291 -33.51 8.71 -4.43
N ARG A 292 -34.23 8.14 -5.41
CA ARG A 292 -35.70 8.22 -5.47
C ARG A 292 -36.37 7.21 -4.54
N GLU A 293 -35.77 6.05 -4.33
CA GLU A 293 -36.34 4.98 -3.49
C GLU A 293 -36.36 5.35 -1.99
N ILE A 294 -35.43 6.20 -1.54
CA ILE A 294 -35.35 6.68 -0.16
C ILE A 294 -36.38 7.80 0.12
N ARG A 295 -36.95 8.44 -0.91
CA ARG A 295 -37.85 9.60 -0.77
C ARG A 295 -39.33 9.25 -0.66
N HIS A 296 -39.73 8.02 -1.00
CA HIS A 296 -41.09 7.54 -0.82
C HIS A 296 -41.11 6.40 0.19
N GLY A 297 -41.45 6.73 1.44
CA GLY A 297 -41.46 5.83 2.60
C GLY A 297 -42.36 4.60 2.46
N ARG A 298 -41.90 3.60 1.71
CA ARG A 298 -42.37 2.22 1.82
C ARG A 298 -41.31 1.43 2.58
N ARG A 299 -41.67 0.99 3.79
CA ARG A 299 -40.93 -0.03 4.52
C ARG A 299 -41.00 -1.33 3.71
N SER A 300 -39.85 -1.85 3.30
CA SER A 300 -39.69 -3.27 2.92
C SER A 300 -38.90 -4.00 4.00
N VAL A 301 -39.69 -4.79 4.74
CA VAL A 301 -39.42 -6.00 5.51
C VAL A 301 -38.00 -6.59 5.41
N GLY A 302 -37.38 -6.87 6.57
CA GLY A 302 -36.42 -7.96 6.69
C GLY A 302 -35.09 -7.65 7.40
N CYS A 303 -35.10 -7.40 8.71
CA CYS A 303 -33.99 -7.73 9.60
C CYS A 303 -34.49 -7.79 11.04
N VAL A 304 -34.75 -9.01 11.52
CA VAL A 304 -35.04 -9.31 12.92
C VAL A 304 -33.74 -9.13 13.74
N PRO A 305 -33.70 -8.29 14.78
CA PRO A 305 -32.55 -8.22 15.66
C PRO A 305 -32.62 -9.35 16.71
N TYR A 306 -31.57 -10.17 16.73
CA TYR A 306 -31.31 -11.15 17.79
C TYR A 306 -31.15 -10.40 19.13
N ALA A 307 -32.17 -10.48 19.99
CA ALA A 307 -32.14 -9.90 21.33
C ALA A 307 -31.79 -10.99 22.37
N ARG A 308 -30.76 -10.67 23.15
CA ARG A 308 -30.18 -11.39 24.30
C ARG A 308 -31.22 -12.11 25.18
N ALA A 309 -31.00 -13.41 25.39
CA ALA A 309 -31.59 -14.16 26.49
C ALA A 309 -31.17 -13.55 27.83
N ARG A 310 -32.15 -13.10 28.63
CA ARG A 310 -31.98 -12.82 30.05
C ARG A 310 -32.58 -13.99 30.83
N HIS A 311 -31.72 -14.72 31.51
CA HIS A 311 -32.10 -15.55 32.66
C HIS A 311 -32.81 -14.68 33.71
N ARG A 312 -33.96 -15.14 34.20
CA ARG A 312 -34.34 -15.04 35.63
C ARG A 312 -35.32 -16.17 36.00
N PRO A 313 -35.37 -16.53 37.29
CA PRO A 313 -35.73 -17.87 37.75
C PRO A 313 -37.19 -17.99 38.19
N ARG A 314 -37.73 -19.20 38.06
CA ARG A 314 -38.48 -19.96 39.08
C ARG A 314 -38.69 -21.38 38.57
#